data_AF-A0AA37NT18-F1
#
_entry.id   AF-A0AA37NT18-F1
#
_cell.length_a   1.000
_cell.length_b   1.000
_cell.length_c   1.000
_cell.angle_alpha   90.00
_cell.angle_beta   90.00
_cell.angle_gamma   90.00
#
_symmetry.space_group_name_H-M   'P 1'
#
loop_
_entity.id
_entity.type
_entity.pdbx_description
1 polymer ?
#
loop_
_entity_poly.entity_id
_entity_poly.type
_entity_poly.pdbx_seq_one_letter_code
_entity_poly.pdbx_strand_id
1 'polypeptide(L)'
;MKNLQDVTERICELKGSLIAIDALLPALLDALPSGAHDTLARSFDAHVEAARTVMLHAPISDHVLSTFERDAARMHGVIAALPGTPAPLAESESESGPVAQSQAPATESVLLTSTRISTFDGPRSLTGASGFFFRRDGRLFLVTSRHVLADAPSAHFPDRIEIDLHLHPQDLTRVAVFSLPLYRDGLGLWRQAVDSGGEVDVSAIEIDTARLPEGCVFEAFDASHLQAAGDPPQVGDALVVIGFPLGFHDTVHRLPVVRAASVASAYGVRFQQQGYFLTDARTHRGSSGAPVLRRRVDAGPVPLPWQLLGVHSTRMDMSTRDLVQDESLGLNCAWYADVLMALTGPGPAAAPPVAAD
;
A
#
# COMPACT_ATOMS: atom_id res chain seq x y z
N MET A 1 8.33 35.66 27.73
CA MET A 1 8.10 34.40 26.98
C MET A 1 6.66 33.99 27.22
N LYS A 2 5.81 34.11 26.19
CA LYS A 2 4.39 33.74 26.25
C LYS A 2 4.25 32.21 26.38
N ASN A 3 3.17 31.76 27.00
CA ASN A 3 2.97 30.39 27.48
C ASN A 3 3.18 29.37 26.35
N LEU A 4 3.76 28.19 26.64
CA LEU A 4 3.92 27.09 25.67
C LEU A 4 2.59 26.69 25.03
N GLN A 5 1.51 26.90 25.79
CA GLN A 5 0.14 26.77 25.33
C GLN A 5 -0.19 27.73 24.18
N ASP A 6 0.11 29.03 24.30
CA ASP A 6 -0.14 30.03 23.25
C ASP A 6 0.61 29.69 21.94
N VAL A 7 1.83 29.14 22.06
CA VAL A 7 2.61 28.68 20.90
C VAL A 7 1.92 27.47 20.25
N THR A 8 1.43 26.53 21.05
CA THR A 8 0.74 25.34 20.56
C THR A 8 -0.57 25.70 19.88
N GLU A 9 -1.37 26.60 20.48
CA GLU A 9 -2.60 27.12 19.89
C GLU A 9 -2.32 27.82 18.56
N ARG A 10 -1.28 28.66 18.49
CA ARG A 10 -0.91 29.33 17.24
C ARG A 10 -0.45 28.36 16.16
N ILE A 11 0.27 27.30 16.51
CA ILE A 11 0.65 26.24 15.57
C ILE A 11 -0.60 25.49 15.06
N CYS A 12 -1.56 25.21 15.94
CA CYS A 12 -2.82 24.58 15.56
C CYS A 12 -3.65 25.48 14.62
N GLU A 13 -3.72 26.79 14.90
CA GLU A 13 -4.37 27.76 14.01
C GLU A 13 -3.71 27.78 12.61
N LEU A 14 -2.37 27.85 12.56
CA LEU A 14 -1.63 27.85 11.29
C LEU A 14 -1.84 26.56 10.50
N LYS A 15 -1.85 25.40 11.19
CA LYS A 15 -2.16 24.11 10.55
C LYS A 15 -3.58 24.07 10.01
N GLY A 16 -4.55 24.59 10.77
CA GLY A 16 -5.94 24.69 10.33
C GLY A 16 -6.09 25.58 9.09
N SER A 17 -5.45 26.75 9.08
CA SER A 17 -5.44 27.65 7.92
C SER A 17 -4.78 27.00 6.69
N LEU A 18 -3.67 26.27 6.87
CA LEU A 18 -3.00 25.57 5.78
C LEU A 18 -3.88 24.49 5.17
N ILE A 19 -4.53 23.66 6.01
CA ILE A 19 -5.47 22.63 5.55
C ILE A 19 -6.66 23.26 4.80
N ALA A 20 -7.16 24.40 5.26
CA ALA A 20 -8.23 25.12 4.59
C ALA A 20 -7.81 25.64 3.20
N ILE A 21 -6.57 26.14 3.07
CA ILE A 21 -6.01 26.55 1.78
C ILE A 21 -5.78 25.34 0.86
N ASP A 22 -5.24 24.24 1.39
CA ASP A 22 -5.03 23.00 0.64
C ASP A 22 -6.35 22.38 0.15
N ALA A 23 -7.45 22.56 0.88
CA ALA A 23 -8.79 22.15 0.44
C ALA A 23 -9.41 23.12 -0.58
N LEU A 24 -9.15 24.43 -0.45
CA LEU A 24 -9.66 25.46 -1.36
C LEU A 24 -8.97 25.41 -2.73
N LEU A 25 -7.67 25.12 -2.77
CA LEU A 25 -6.87 25.18 -3.99
C LEU A 25 -7.39 24.24 -5.08
N PRO A 26 -7.65 22.94 -4.85
CA PRO A 26 -8.26 22.06 -5.84
C PRO A 26 -9.64 22.55 -6.31
N ALA A 27 -10.47 23.04 -5.38
CA ALA A 27 -11.80 23.57 -5.71
C ALA A 27 -11.74 24.81 -6.62
N LEU A 28 -10.73 25.66 -6.46
CA LEU A 28 -10.48 26.79 -7.37
C LEU A 28 -9.92 26.33 -8.73
N LEU A 29 -9.04 25.33 -8.74
CA LEU A 29 -8.49 24.76 -9.97
C LEU A 29 -9.58 24.10 -10.82
N ASP A 30 -10.49 23.34 -10.20
CA ASP A 30 -11.62 22.71 -10.88
C ASP A 30 -12.63 23.73 -11.45
N ALA A 31 -12.73 24.91 -10.83
CA ALA A 31 -13.62 25.98 -11.27
C ALA A 31 -13.01 26.86 -12.39
N LEU A 32 -11.70 26.74 -12.65
CA LEU A 32 -11.02 27.54 -13.66
C LEU A 32 -11.25 26.94 -15.07
N PRO A 33 -11.51 27.79 -16.09
CA PRO A 33 -11.54 27.32 -17.47
C PRO A 33 -10.18 26.75 -17.89
N SER A 34 -10.19 25.68 -18.69
CA SER A 34 -8.96 24.98 -19.13
C SER A 34 -7.92 25.88 -19.83
N GLY A 35 -8.37 26.96 -20.49
CA GLY A 35 -7.48 27.95 -21.11
C GLY A 35 -6.77 28.91 -20.12
N ALA A 36 -7.13 28.88 -18.83
CA ALA A 36 -6.56 29.76 -17.80
C ALA A 36 -5.36 29.13 -17.08
N HIS A 37 -5.10 27.82 -17.25
CA HIS A 37 -4.06 27.09 -16.53
C HIS A 37 -2.65 27.63 -16.79
N ASP A 38 -2.32 27.95 -18.04
CA ASP A 38 -1.01 28.52 -18.40
C ASP A 38 -0.80 29.92 -17.79
N THR A 39 -1.88 30.70 -17.69
CA THR A 39 -1.85 32.02 -17.07
C THR A 39 -1.69 31.90 -15.55
N LEU A 40 -2.35 30.91 -14.95
CA LEU A 40 -2.18 30.60 -13.54
C LEU A 40 -0.75 30.14 -13.23
N ALA A 41 -0.16 29.24 -14.02
CA ALA A 41 1.20 28.77 -13.85
C ALA A 41 2.21 29.92 -13.90
N ARG A 42 2.16 30.74 -14.96
CA ARG A 42 3.05 31.92 -15.08
C ARG A 42 2.84 32.93 -13.94
N SER A 43 1.59 33.14 -13.53
CA SER A 43 1.28 34.04 -12.41
C SER A 43 1.83 33.48 -11.10
N PHE A 44 1.67 32.18 -10.85
CA PHE A 44 2.18 31.51 -9.66
C PHE A 44 3.71 31.63 -9.57
N ASP A 45 4.44 31.35 -10.65
CA ASP A 45 5.91 31.49 -10.70
C ASP A 45 6.34 32.92 -10.37
N ALA A 46 5.68 33.92 -10.96
CA ALA A 46 5.98 35.32 -10.69
C ALA A 46 5.75 35.69 -9.21
N HIS A 47 4.71 35.15 -8.57
CA HIS A 47 4.43 35.39 -7.15
C HIS A 47 5.40 34.64 -6.23
N VAL A 48 5.84 33.43 -6.61
CA VAL A 48 6.87 32.68 -5.87
C VAL A 48 8.18 33.43 -5.90
N GLU A 49 8.62 33.95 -7.05
CA GLU A 49 9.85 34.74 -7.15
C GLU A 49 9.79 36.07 -6.38
N ALA A 50 8.63 36.74 -6.41
CA ALA A 50 8.40 37.93 -5.58
C ALA A 50 8.48 37.58 -4.08
N ALA A 51 7.88 36.46 -3.66
CA ALA A 51 7.94 35.99 -2.28
C ALA A 51 9.38 35.62 -1.86
N ARG A 52 10.15 34.91 -2.70
CA ARG A 52 11.58 34.63 -2.46
C ARG A 52 12.34 35.93 -2.19
N THR A 53 12.14 36.94 -3.03
CA THR A 53 12.81 38.25 -2.89
C THR A 53 12.47 38.94 -1.57
N VAL A 54 11.20 38.91 -1.15
CA VAL A 54 10.76 39.47 0.13
C VAL A 54 11.37 38.69 1.30
N MET A 55 11.41 37.36 1.20
CA MET A 55 11.93 36.48 2.25
C MET A 55 13.44 36.63 2.46
N LEU A 56 14.21 36.89 1.39
CA LEU A 56 15.65 37.17 1.46
C LEU A 56 15.99 38.41 2.29
N HIS A 57 15.07 39.35 2.42
CA HIS A 57 15.26 40.61 3.15
C HIS A 57 14.50 40.67 4.48
N ALA A 58 13.88 39.58 4.91
CA ALA A 58 13.12 39.49 6.15
C ALA A 58 13.83 38.60 7.19
N PRO A 59 13.70 38.87 8.51
CA PRO A 59 14.27 38.01 9.55
C PRO A 59 13.43 36.72 9.69
N ILE A 60 13.64 35.78 8.77
CA ILE A 60 12.91 34.51 8.66
C ILE A 60 13.88 33.34 8.95
N SER A 61 13.38 32.28 9.60
CA SER A 61 14.15 31.07 9.89
C SER A 61 14.41 30.23 8.62
N ASP A 62 15.58 29.58 8.55
CA ASP A 62 15.92 28.61 7.50
C ASP A 62 14.90 27.45 7.38
N HIS A 63 14.21 27.12 8.47
CA HIS A 63 13.15 26.11 8.45
C HIS A 63 11.92 26.58 7.68
N VAL A 64 11.60 27.87 7.76
CA VAL A 64 10.50 28.48 7.00
C VAL A 64 10.89 28.60 5.52
N LEU A 65 12.14 28.94 5.22
CA LEU A 65 12.64 29.00 3.84
C LEU A 65 12.61 27.62 3.18
N SER A 66 13.16 26.59 3.83
CA SER A 66 13.14 25.22 3.31
C SER A 66 11.73 24.63 3.19
N THR A 67 10.80 25.05 4.05
CA THR A 67 9.39 24.65 3.94
C THR A 67 8.70 25.38 2.79
N PHE A 68 8.94 26.67 2.62
CA PHE A 68 8.46 27.45 1.49
C PHE A 68 8.90 26.85 0.14
N GLU A 69 10.19 26.50 -0.01
CA GLU A 69 10.71 25.90 -1.24
C GLU A 69 10.04 24.56 -1.58
N ARG A 70 9.87 23.70 -0.58
CA ARG A 70 9.19 22.40 -0.75
C ARG A 70 7.73 22.59 -1.12
N ASP A 71 7.06 23.56 -0.50
CA ASP A 71 5.64 23.83 -0.74
C ASP A 71 5.41 24.50 -2.09
N ALA A 72 6.28 25.42 -2.51
CA ALA A 72 6.25 26.03 -3.84
C ALA A 72 6.46 24.98 -4.94
N ALA A 73 7.43 24.07 -4.77
CA ALA A 73 7.65 22.96 -5.69
C ALA A 73 6.44 22.00 -5.75
N ARG A 74 5.82 21.69 -4.60
CA ARG A 74 4.58 20.89 -4.54
C ARG A 74 3.46 21.56 -5.33
N MET A 75 3.20 22.85 -5.09
CA MET A 75 2.15 23.60 -5.76
C MET A 75 2.40 23.73 -7.27
N HIS A 76 3.64 23.94 -7.69
CA HIS A 76 4.02 23.92 -9.10
C HIS A 76 3.71 22.56 -9.75
N GLY A 77 4.00 21.45 -9.06
CA GLY A 77 3.64 20.11 -9.52
C GLY A 77 2.13 19.91 -9.68
N VAL A 78 1.31 20.45 -8.78
CA VAL A 78 -0.15 20.40 -8.88
C VAL A 78 -0.66 21.19 -10.09
N ILE A 79 -0.13 22.39 -10.33
CA ILE A 79 -0.54 23.23 -11.47
C ILE A 79 -0.09 22.60 -12.80
N ALA A 80 1.13 22.04 -12.86
CA ALA A 80 1.65 21.38 -14.06
C ALA A 80 0.96 20.05 -14.40
N ALA A 81 0.33 19.40 -13.42
CA ALA A 81 -0.46 18.20 -13.62
C ALA A 81 -1.86 18.47 -14.20
N LEU A 82 -2.27 19.74 -14.33
CA LEU A 82 -3.54 20.10 -14.97
C LEU A 82 -3.43 19.88 -16.50
N PRO A 83 -4.45 19.28 -17.14
CA PRO A 83 -4.44 19.09 -18.58
C PRO A 83 -4.45 20.46 -19.29
N GLY A 84 -3.39 20.76 -20.04
CA GLY A 84 -3.33 21.96 -20.89
C GLY A 84 -1.98 22.62 -21.13
N THR A 85 -0.89 22.24 -20.43
CA THR A 85 0.37 23.00 -20.52
C THR A 85 1.39 22.34 -21.45
N PRO A 86 1.64 22.85 -22.68
CA PRO A 86 2.77 22.42 -23.49
C PRO A 86 4.08 23.01 -22.93
N ALA A 87 5.05 22.15 -22.64
CA ALA A 87 6.40 22.55 -22.27
C ALA A 87 7.10 23.32 -23.43
N PRO A 88 8.03 24.25 -23.16
CA PRO A 88 8.66 25.04 -24.22
C PRO A 88 9.55 24.20 -25.12
N LEU A 89 9.37 24.38 -26.42
CA LEU A 89 10.15 23.77 -27.49
C LEU A 89 11.63 24.16 -27.38
N ALA A 90 12.48 23.16 -27.15
CA ALA A 90 13.90 23.25 -27.48
C ALA A 90 14.10 22.55 -28.82
N GLU A 91 14.55 23.31 -29.81
CA GLU A 91 14.94 22.86 -31.14
C GLU A 91 16.13 21.90 -31.04
N SER A 92 16.03 20.72 -31.66
CA SER A 92 17.03 20.24 -32.64
C SER A 92 16.62 18.87 -33.19
N GLU A 93 16.79 18.79 -34.50
CA GLU A 93 16.46 17.69 -35.39
C GLU A 93 17.30 16.43 -35.09
N SER A 94 16.68 15.26 -35.16
CA SER A 94 17.22 14.15 -35.96
C SER A 94 16.23 12.99 -36.01
N GLU A 95 15.87 12.63 -37.24
CA GLU A 95 15.05 11.49 -37.59
C GLU A 95 15.64 10.18 -37.07
N SER A 96 14.87 9.45 -36.27
CA SER A 96 14.94 8.00 -36.19
C SER A 96 13.55 7.47 -35.88
N GLY A 97 13.15 6.40 -36.60
CA GLY A 97 11.77 5.91 -36.69
C GLY A 97 11.12 5.54 -35.35
N PRO A 98 9.83 5.15 -35.36
CA PRO A 98 9.06 4.95 -34.14
C PRO A 98 9.60 3.75 -33.36
N VAL A 99 10.55 4.00 -32.46
CA VAL A 99 10.76 3.18 -31.29
C VAL A 99 9.46 3.33 -30.51
N ALA A 100 8.65 2.27 -30.45
CA ALA A 100 7.51 2.21 -29.58
C ALA A 100 8.00 2.53 -28.15
N GLN A 101 7.83 3.78 -27.74
CA GLN A 101 8.09 4.20 -26.38
C GLN A 101 7.08 3.41 -25.54
N SER A 102 7.57 2.35 -24.91
CA SER A 102 6.87 1.70 -23.82
C SER A 102 6.56 2.80 -22.80
N GLN A 103 5.34 3.34 -22.85
CA GLN A 103 4.91 4.32 -21.87
C GLN A 103 5.12 3.70 -20.49
N ALA A 104 5.85 4.41 -19.63
CA ALA A 104 6.01 3.99 -18.25
C ALA A 104 4.62 3.80 -17.62
N PRO A 105 4.43 2.78 -16.78
CA PRO A 105 3.14 2.57 -16.11
C PRO A 105 2.75 3.82 -15.32
N ALA A 106 1.44 4.09 -15.18
CA ALA A 106 0.97 5.27 -14.46
C ALA A 106 1.28 5.24 -12.95
N THR A 107 1.77 4.12 -12.43
CA THR A 107 2.13 3.95 -11.02
C THR A 107 3.27 2.95 -10.84
N GLU A 108 3.84 2.90 -9.63
CA GLU A 108 4.87 1.94 -9.26
C GLU A 108 4.29 0.51 -9.22
N SER A 109 4.93 -0.43 -9.92
CA SER A 109 4.51 -1.85 -10.00
C SER A 109 4.21 -2.48 -8.63
N VAL A 110 4.93 -2.08 -7.57
CA VAL A 110 4.72 -2.61 -6.22
C VAL A 110 3.34 -2.24 -5.63
N LEU A 111 2.73 -1.14 -6.05
CA LEU A 111 1.39 -0.78 -5.57
C LEU A 111 0.32 -1.69 -6.18
N LEU A 112 0.58 -2.21 -7.38
CA LEU A 112 -0.30 -3.14 -8.09
C LEU A 112 -0.18 -4.59 -7.58
N THR A 113 0.69 -4.87 -6.60
CA THR A 113 0.72 -6.18 -5.93
C THR A 113 -0.38 -6.34 -4.89
N SER A 114 -0.89 -5.22 -4.37
CA SER A 114 -1.78 -5.19 -3.21
C SER A 114 -3.20 -4.81 -3.63
N THR A 115 -4.19 -5.44 -3.01
CA THR A 115 -5.61 -5.18 -3.27
C THR A 115 -6.37 -4.99 -1.96
N ARG A 116 -7.43 -4.18 -2.04
CA ARG A 116 -8.36 -3.97 -0.94
C ARG A 116 -9.24 -5.19 -0.81
N ILE A 117 -9.36 -5.73 0.40
CA ILE A 117 -10.31 -6.81 0.70
C ILE A 117 -11.50 -6.21 1.45
N SER A 118 -12.71 -6.54 1.01
CA SER A 118 -13.95 -6.28 1.75
C SER A 118 -14.64 -7.61 2.06
N THR A 119 -15.04 -7.84 3.30
CA THR A 119 -15.62 -9.10 3.76
C THR A 119 -17.14 -8.98 3.93
N PHE A 120 -17.88 -10.05 3.62
CA PHE A 120 -19.35 -10.04 3.61
C PHE A 120 -19.96 -11.30 4.20
N ASP A 121 -21.18 -11.18 4.70
CA ASP A 121 -22.07 -12.28 5.10
C ASP A 121 -23.45 -12.03 4.47
N GLY A 122 -23.75 -12.75 3.38
CA GLY A 122 -24.84 -12.42 2.49
C GLY A 122 -24.76 -10.96 2.00
N PRO A 123 -25.84 -10.17 2.07
CA PRO A 123 -25.80 -8.76 1.67
C PRO A 123 -25.06 -7.85 2.66
N ARG A 124 -24.70 -8.34 3.85
CA ARG A 124 -24.14 -7.53 4.93
C ARG A 124 -22.63 -7.37 4.76
N SER A 125 -22.16 -6.12 4.64
CA SER A 125 -20.74 -5.78 4.74
C SER A 125 -20.25 -5.91 6.18
N LEU A 126 -19.07 -6.48 6.37
CA LEU A 126 -18.47 -6.70 7.69
C LEU A 126 -17.27 -5.76 7.91
N THR A 127 -16.10 -6.12 7.37
CA THR A 127 -14.83 -5.44 7.64
C THR A 127 -14.03 -5.24 6.35
N GLY A 128 -13.07 -4.30 6.40
CA GLY A 128 -12.07 -4.12 5.36
C GLY A 128 -10.71 -4.64 5.82
N ALA A 129 -9.92 -5.14 4.88
CA ALA A 129 -8.58 -5.65 5.08
C ALA A 129 -7.71 -5.39 3.83
N SER A 130 -6.47 -5.89 3.89
CA SER A 130 -5.53 -5.85 2.78
C SER A 130 -5.22 -7.28 2.33
N GLY A 131 -4.86 -7.43 1.07
CA GLY A 131 -4.25 -8.65 0.56
C GLY A 131 -3.29 -8.34 -0.56
N PHE A 132 -2.55 -9.34 -1.01
CA PHE A 132 -1.65 -9.21 -2.14
C PHE A 132 -1.60 -10.48 -2.98
N PHE A 133 -1.13 -10.33 -4.22
CA PHE A 133 -1.03 -11.44 -5.16
C PHE A 133 0.30 -12.18 -5.05
N PHE A 134 0.23 -13.51 -5.11
CA PHE A 134 1.39 -14.39 -5.17
C PHE A 134 1.23 -15.42 -6.29
N ARG A 135 2.25 -15.60 -7.12
CA ARG A 135 2.29 -16.57 -8.21
C ARG A 135 3.21 -17.72 -7.87
N ARG A 136 2.76 -18.93 -8.19
CA ARG A 136 3.57 -20.14 -8.09
C ARG A 136 3.10 -21.19 -9.07
N ASP A 137 4.05 -21.76 -9.82
CA ASP A 137 3.80 -22.87 -10.76
C ASP A 137 2.63 -22.57 -11.72
N GLY A 138 2.56 -21.33 -12.22
CA GLY A 138 1.49 -20.85 -13.12
C GLY A 138 0.15 -20.54 -12.44
N ARG A 139 0.00 -20.82 -11.14
CA ARG A 139 -1.20 -20.52 -10.35
C ARG A 139 -1.09 -19.16 -9.67
N LEU A 140 -2.23 -18.47 -9.57
CA LEU A 140 -2.35 -17.19 -8.89
C LEU A 140 -3.05 -17.39 -7.54
N PHE A 141 -2.54 -16.74 -6.51
CA PHE A 141 -3.11 -16.76 -5.17
C PHE A 141 -3.33 -15.34 -4.67
N LEU A 142 -4.44 -15.12 -3.98
CA LEU A 142 -4.63 -13.98 -3.09
C LEU A 142 -4.20 -14.39 -1.69
N VAL A 143 -3.26 -13.65 -1.10
CA VAL A 143 -2.76 -13.84 0.25
C VAL A 143 -3.33 -12.75 1.16
N THR A 144 -3.76 -13.14 2.35
CA THR A 144 -4.19 -12.23 3.43
C THR A 144 -4.00 -12.89 4.80
N SER A 145 -4.35 -12.20 5.89
CA SER A 145 -4.35 -12.81 7.22
C SER A 145 -5.52 -13.78 7.39
N ARG A 146 -5.31 -14.85 8.17
CA ARG A 146 -6.35 -15.87 8.41
C ARG A 146 -7.58 -15.27 9.10
N HIS A 147 -7.39 -14.39 10.09
CA HIS A 147 -8.48 -13.76 10.82
C HIS A 147 -9.38 -12.84 9.95
N VAL A 148 -8.94 -12.47 8.74
CA VAL A 148 -9.78 -11.77 7.75
C VAL A 148 -10.85 -12.71 7.17
N LEU A 149 -10.56 -14.01 7.11
CA LEU A 149 -11.44 -15.02 6.51
C LEU A 149 -12.23 -15.80 7.56
N ALA A 150 -11.67 -15.98 8.76
CA ALA A 150 -12.33 -16.59 9.89
C ALA A 150 -11.64 -16.23 11.21
N ASP A 151 -12.35 -15.57 12.13
CA ASP A 151 -11.88 -15.22 13.46
C ASP A 151 -12.95 -15.53 14.52
N ALA A 152 -12.74 -16.63 15.26
CA ALA A 152 -13.67 -17.07 16.28
C ALA A 152 -13.78 -16.11 17.48
N PRO A 153 -12.69 -15.53 18.02
CA PRO A 153 -12.75 -14.55 19.10
C PRO A 153 -13.66 -13.35 18.82
N SER A 154 -13.67 -12.81 17.60
CA SER A 154 -14.55 -11.69 17.22
C SER A 154 -15.87 -12.12 16.55
N ALA A 155 -16.14 -13.44 16.48
CA ALA A 155 -17.28 -14.02 15.77
C ALA A 155 -17.39 -13.54 14.30
N HIS A 156 -16.26 -13.47 13.61
CA HIS A 156 -16.16 -13.00 12.23
C HIS A 156 -15.99 -14.19 11.27
N PHE A 157 -17.04 -14.49 10.49
CA PHE A 157 -17.07 -15.60 9.54
C PHE A 157 -17.76 -15.18 8.23
N PRO A 158 -17.08 -14.39 7.38
CA PRO A 158 -17.64 -13.99 6.09
C PRO A 158 -17.91 -15.17 5.16
N ASP A 159 -18.96 -15.11 4.34
CA ASP A 159 -19.24 -16.11 3.30
C ASP A 159 -18.44 -15.87 2.01
N ARG A 160 -18.05 -14.62 1.76
CA ARG A 160 -17.25 -14.19 0.62
C ARG A 160 -16.37 -12.99 0.96
N ILE A 161 -15.41 -12.75 0.08
CA ILE A 161 -14.68 -11.48 0.00
C ILE A 161 -14.84 -10.85 -1.38
N GLU A 162 -14.64 -9.55 -1.45
CA GLU A 162 -14.54 -8.80 -2.69
C GLU A 162 -13.18 -8.08 -2.73
N ILE A 163 -12.56 -8.08 -3.91
CA ILE A 163 -11.29 -7.41 -4.18
C ILE A 163 -11.41 -6.42 -5.33
N ASP A 164 -10.67 -5.32 -5.24
CA ASP A 164 -10.57 -4.32 -6.30
C ASP A 164 -9.43 -4.71 -7.28
N LEU A 165 -9.72 -4.68 -8.58
CA LEU A 165 -8.78 -4.99 -9.66
C LEU A 165 -8.76 -3.86 -10.70
N HIS A 166 -7.59 -3.26 -10.93
CA HIS A 166 -7.41 -2.30 -12.02
C HIS A 166 -7.57 -2.99 -13.37
N LEU A 167 -8.12 -2.27 -14.36
CA LEU A 167 -8.42 -2.79 -15.71
C LEU A 167 -7.63 -2.07 -16.81
N HIS A 168 -6.79 -1.11 -16.44
CA HIS A 168 -6.03 -0.33 -17.40
C HIS A 168 -4.69 0.12 -16.80
N PRO A 169 -3.57 0.00 -17.53
CA PRO A 169 -2.24 0.30 -16.98
C PRO A 169 -1.94 1.80 -16.84
N GLN A 170 -2.67 2.65 -17.57
CA GLN A 170 -2.56 4.12 -17.50
C GLN A 170 -3.73 4.81 -16.77
N ASP A 171 -4.97 4.45 -17.07
CA ASP A 171 -6.16 4.97 -16.41
C ASP A 171 -6.53 4.15 -15.16
N LEU A 172 -5.95 4.54 -14.03
CA LEU A 172 -6.15 3.85 -12.75
C LEU A 172 -7.56 4.03 -12.16
N THR A 173 -8.41 4.86 -12.76
CA THR A 173 -9.81 5.00 -12.33
C THR A 173 -10.67 3.81 -12.77
N ARG A 174 -10.19 3.04 -13.76
CA ARG A 174 -10.88 1.86 -14.28
C ARG A 174 -10.61 0.65 -13.41
N VAL A 175 -11.58 0.33 -12.55
CA VAL A 175 -11.51 -0.77 -11.59
C VAL A 175 -12.73 -1.66 -11.69
N ALA A 176 -12.53 -2.98 -11.59
CA ALA A 176 -13.58 -3.96 -11.36
C ALA A 176 -13.53 -4.46 -9.93
N VAL A 177 -14.71 -4.79 -9.38
CA VAL A 177 -14.81 -5.55 -8.14
C VAL A 177 -14.95 -7.03 -8.50
N PHE A 178 -14.06 -7.86 -7.97
CA PHE A 178 -14.08 -9.30 -8.18
C PHE A 178 -14.45 -10.03 -6.89
N SER A 179 -15.46 -10.90 -6.97
CA SER A 179 -16.02 -11.60 -5.82
C SER A 179 -15.50 -13.03 -5.72
N LEU A 180 -15.01 -13.38 -4.52
CA LEU A 180 -14.43 -14.68 -4.19
C LEU A 180 -15.24 -15.32 -3.05
N PRO A 181 -15.98 -16.42 -3.31
CA PRO A 181 -16.62 -17.17 -2.23
C PRO A 181 -15.56 -17.82 -1.34
N LEU A 182 -15.79 -17.84 -0.03
CA LEU A 182 -14.89 -18.48 0.93
C LEU A 182 -15.25 -19.93 1.22
N TYR A 183 -16.50 -20.32 0.94
CA TYR A 183 -16.98 -21.68 1.20
C TYR A 183 -17.74 -22.24 -0.01
N ARG A 184 -17.61 -23.55 -0.21
CA ARG A 184 -18.43 -24.34 -1.14
C ARG A 184 -18.78 -25.66 -0.46
N ASP A 185 -20.06 -25.99 -0.39
CA ASP A 185 -20.56 -27.21 0.25
C ASP A 185 -20.05 -27.40 1.69
N GLY A 186 -19.91 -26.28 2.42
CA GLY A 186 -19.38 -26.26 3.79
C GLY A 186 -17.86 -26.38 3.91
N LEU A 187 -17.13 -26.55 2.81
CA LEU A 187 -15.67 -26.61 2.77
C LEU A 187 -15.07 -25.24 2.43
N GLY A 188 -14.01 -24.86 3.16
CA GLY A 188 -13.25 -23.63 2.89
C GLY A 188 -12.51 -23.72 1.56
N LEU A 189 -12.63 -22.68 0.74
CA LEU A 189 -11.89 -22.50 -0.53
C LEU A 189 -10.53 -21.81 -0.34
N TRP A 190 -10.19 -21.49 0.91
CA TRP A 190 -8.93 -20.90 1.32
C TRP A 190 -8.08 -21.91 2.08
N ARG A 191 -6.76 -21.71 2.03
CA ARG A 191 -5.77 -22.57 2.67
C ARG A 191 -5.21 -21.88 3.90
N GLN A 192 -4.95 -22.66 4.93
CA GLN A 192 -4.27 -22.24 6.16
C GLN A 192 -3.13 -23.18 6.49
N ALA A 193 -2.23 -22.72 7.34
CA ALA A 193 -1.07 -23.49 7.79
C ALA A 193 -1.04 -23.60 9.31
N VAL A 194 -0.41 -24.66 9.79
CA VAL A 194 -0.04 -24.87 11.18
C VAL A 194 1.44 -25.19 11.19
N ASP A 195 2.18 -24.59 12.12
CA ASP A 195 3.58 -24.88 12.34
C ASP A 195 3.83 -25.29 13.81
N SER A 196 5.10 -25.42 14.21
CA SER A 196 5.45 -25.82 15.58
C SER A 196 4.99 -24.83 16.65
N GLY A 197 4.70 -23.58 16.29
CA GLY A 197 4.15 -22.55 17.18
C GLY A 197 2.63 -22.55 17.27
N GLY A 198 1.93 -23.27 16.39
CA GLY A 198 0.48 -23.38 16.35
C GLY A 198 -0.13 -22.91 15.02
N GLU A 199 -1.36 -22.39 15.07
CA GLU A 199 -2.02 -21.84 13.90
C GLU A 199 -1.24 -20.63 13.37
N VAL A 200 -0.99 -20.62 12.06
CA VAL A 200 -0.38 -19.48 11.38
C VAL A 200 -1.47 -18.54 10.91
N ASP A 201 -1.40 -17.26 11.27
CA ASP A 201 -2.37 -16.25 10.87
C ASP A 201 -2.10 -15.68 9.46
N VAL A 202 -1.96 -16.59 8.50
CA VAL A 202 -1.83 -16.31 7.06
C VAL A 202 -2.70 -17.30 6.29
N SER A 203 -3.37 -16.82 5.25
CA SER A 203 -4.21 -17.64 4.39
C SER A 203 -4.02 -17.29 2.92
N ALA A 204 -4.22 -18.30 2.06
CA ALA A 204 -4.13 -18.15 0.61
C ALA A 204 -5.38 -18.70 -0.08
N ILE A 205 -5.94 -17.94 -1.02
CA ILE A 205 -7.05 -18.34 -1.88
C ILE A 205 -6.49 -18.49 -3.30
N GLU A 206 -6.64 -19.66 -3.90
CA GLU A 206 -6.28 -19.84 -5.31
C GLU A 206 -7.32 -19.14 -6.20
N ILE A 207 -6.86 -18.25 -7.07
CA ILE A 207 -7.69 -17.53 -8.03
C ILE A 207 -7.66 -18.29 -9.34
N ASP A 208 -8.84 -18.71 -9.81
CA ASP A 208 -9.02 -19.14 -11.18
C ASP A 208 -8.91 -17.93 -12.12
N THR A 209 -7.76 -17.82 -12.79
CA THR A 209 -7.42 -16.69 -13.66
C THR A 209 -8.34 -16.58 -14.87
N ALA A 210 -9.00 -17.67 -15.29
CA ALA A 210 -9.97 -17.65 -16.37
C ALA A 210 -11.26 -16.89 -16.00
N ARG A 211 -11.50 -16.65 -14.71
CA ARG A 211 -12.66 -15.90 -14.20
C ARG A 211 -12.37 -14.43 -13.94
N LEU A 212 -11.10 -14.01 -14.03
CA LEU A 212 -10.75 -12.61 -13.85
C LEU A 212 -11.37 -11.75 -14.97
N PRO A 213 -11.77 -10.50 -14.66
CA PRO A 213 -12.17 -9.56 -15.69
C PRO A 213 -11.10 -9.40 -16.77
N GLU A 214 -11.54 -9.21 -18.01
CA GLU A 214 -10.64 -8.99 -19.13
C GLU A 214 -9.83 -7.70 -18.93
N GLY A 215 -8.52 -7.75 -19.22
CA GLY A 215 -7.64 -6.60 -19.08
C GLY A 215 -7.22 -6.27 -17.65
N CYS A 216 -7.46 -7.15 -16.67
CA CYS A 216 -6.96 -6.95 -15.31
C CYS A 216 -5.45 -6.68 -15.27
N VAL A 217 -5.08 -5.61 -14.58
CA VAL A 217 -3.71 -5.17 -14.36
C VAL A 217 -3.37 -5.36 -12.89
N PHE A 218 -2.41 -6.23 -12.63
CA PHE A 218 -1.87 -6.48 -11.30
C PHE A 218 -0.47 -7.05 -11.41
N GLU A 219 0.32 -6.84 -10.36
CA GLU A 219 1.61 -7.47 -10.16
C GLU A 219 1.48 -8.56 -9.11
N ALA A 220 2.39 -9.52 -9.10
CA ALA A 220 2.38 -10.58 -8.09
C ALA A 220 3.79 -10.91 -7.65
N PHE A 221 3.96 -11.12 -6.35
CA PHE A 221 5.18 -11.73 -5.82
C PHE A 221 5.25 -13.19 -6.27
N ASP A 222 6.44 -13.77 -6.19
CA ASP A 222 6.68 -15.19 -6.45
C ASP A 222 7.80 -15.69 -5.52
N ALA A 223 8.18 -16.95 -5.66
CA ALA A 223 9.23 -17.56 -4.85
C ALA A 223 10.58 -16.81 -4.90
N SER A 224 10.90 -16.13 -6.01
CA SER A 224 12.14 -15.34 -6.12
C SER A 224 12.12 -14.10 -5.23
N HIS A 225 10.95 -13.60 -4.86
CA HIS A 225 10.79 -12.44 -3.97
C HIS A 225 10.98 -12.80 -2.50
N LEU A 226 10.91 -14.09 -2.13
CA LEU A 226 11.18 -14.58 -0.78
C LEU A 226 12.68 -14.73 -0.51
N GLN A 227 13.46 -14.98 -1.55
CA GLN A 227 14.90 -15.22 -1.45
C GLN A 227 15.61 -13.99 -0.87
N ALA A 228 16.54 -14.25 0.06
CA ALA A 228 17.47 -13.23 0.51
C ALA A 228 18.34 -12.79 -0.67
N ALA A 229 18.31 -11.50 -0.98
CA ALA A 229 19.24 -10.88 -1.91
C ALA A 229 20.15 -9.96 -1.08
N GLY A 230 21.45 -10.26 -1.06
CA GLY A 230 22.42 -9.56 -0.22
C GLY A 230 22.33 -9.95 1.25
N ASP A 231 22.63 -8.99 2.13
CA ASP A 231 22.67 -9.21 3.58
C ASP A 231 21.28 -9.55 4.14
N PRO A 232 21.19 -10.46 5.12
CA PRO A 232 19.93 -10.77 5.78
C PRO A 232 19.36 -9.51 6.46
N PRO A 233 18.01 -9.39 6.56
CA PRO A 233 17.41 -8.27 7.28
C PRO A 233 17.91 -8.18 8.72
N GLN A 234 18.22 -6.97 9.17
CA GLN A 234 18.69 -6.69 10.53
C GLN A 234 17.71 -5.78 11.27
N VAL A 235 17.82 -5.75 12.60
CA VAL A 235 17.05 -4.82 13.43
C VAL A 235 17.34 -3.38 12.99
N GLY A 236 16.28 -2.58 12.82
CA GLY A 236 16.38 -1.21 12.33
C GLY A 236 16.34 -1.07 10.81
N ASP A 237 16.44 -2.16 10.04
CA ASP A 237 16.31 -2.11 8.58
C ASP A 237 14.96 -1.51 8.18
N ALA A 238 14.99 -0.61 7.20
CA ALA A 238 13.79 0.05 6.69
C ALA A 238 12.91 -0.92 5.90
N LEU A 239 11.63 -0.93 6.25
CA LEU A 239 10.58 -1.72 5.64
C LEU A 239 9.45 -0.81 5.13
N VAL A 240 8.64 -1.36 4.24
CA VAL A 240 7.34 -0.77 3.89
C VAL A 240 6.22 -1.78 4.06
N VAL A 241 5.06 -1.30 4.50
CA VAL A 241 3.81 -2.06 4.58
C VAL A 241 2.81 -1.40 3.64
N ILE A 242 2.33 -2.13 2.64
CA ILE A 242 1.47 -1.59 1.57
C ILE A 242 0.05 -2.13 1.75
N GLY A 243 -0.92 -1.28 2.06
CA GLY A 243 -2.28 -1.76 2.33
C GLY A 243 -3.33 -0.67 2.46
N PHE A 244 -4.45 -1.02 3.08
CA PHE A 244 -5.68 -0.21 3.15
C PHE A 244 -6.06 0.07 4.62
N PRO A 245 -5.24 0.82 5.38
CA PRO A 245 -5.47 1.08 6.80
C PRO A 245 -6.81 1.81 7.01
N LEU A 246 -7.68 1.27 7.86
CA LEU A 246 -9.04 1.75 8.15
C LEU A 246 -9.93 1.85 6.89
N GLY A 247 -9.56 1.13 5.81
CA GLY A 247 -10.16 1.33 4.51
C GLY A 247 -9.84 2.69 3.87
N PHE A 248 -8.92 3.47 4.44
CA PHE A 248 -8.41 4.71 3.85
C PHE A 248 -7.47 4.36 2.69
N HIS A 249 -7.75 4.96 1.54
CA HIS A 249 -7.03 4.78 0.29
C HIS A 249 -7.43 5.90 -0.67
N ASP A 250 -6.76 5.97 -1.82
CA ASP A 250 -7.20 6.83 -2.91
C ASP A 250 -8.55 6.32 -3.44
N THR A 251 -9.62 7.09 -3.26
CA THR A 251 -10.96 6.68 -3.71
C THR A 251 -11.18 6.83 -5.22
N VAL A 252 -10.33 7.62 -5.88
CA VAL A 252 -10.35 7.86 -7.33
C VAL A 252 -9.57 6.78 -8.05
N HIS A 253 -8.30 6.58 -7.68
CA HIS A 253 -7.40 5.64 -8.35
C HIS A 253 -7.30 4.27 -7.67
N ARG A 254 -7.99 4.07 -6.52
CA ARG A 254 -8.03 2.80 -5.76
C ARG A 254 -6.67 2.23 -5.38
N LEU A 255 -5.65 3.07 -5.25
CA LEU A 255 -4.30 2.66 -4.88
C LEU A 255 -4.16 2.49 -3.36
N PRO A 256 -3.33 1.54 -2.90
CA PRO A 256 -3.04 1.34 -1.48
C PRO A 256 -2.22 2.49 -0.90
N VAL A 257 -2.20 2.58 0.43
CA VAL A 257 -1.32 3.46 1.19
C VAL A 257 -0.04 2.70 1.58
N VAL A 258 1.10 3.36 1.42
CA VAL A 258 2.40 2.86 1.86
C VAL A 258 2.73 3.43 3.24
N ARG A 259 3.08 2.55 4.19
CA ARG A 259 3.56 2.94 5.52
C ARG A 259 5.01 2.52 5.69
N ALA A 260 5.84 3.46 6.12
CA ALA A 260 7.18 3.15 6.58
C ALA A 260 7.12 2.31 7.85
N ALA A 261 8.04 1.36 7.96
CA ALA A 261 8.20 0.46 9.08
C ALA A 261 9.70 0.14 9.28
N SER A 262 10.05 -0.49 10.39
CA SER A 262 11.38 -1.06 10.59
C SER A 262 11.32 -2.43 11.24
N VAL A 263 12.36 -3.24 11.06
CA VAL A 263 12.51 -4.51 11.77
C VAL A 263 12.73 -4.21 13.26
N ALA A 264 11.87 -4.74 14.13
CA ALA A 264 11.87 -4.46 15.58
C ALA A 264 12.22 -5.67 16.46
N SER A 265 12.53 -6.83 15.86
CA SER A 265 13.08 -7.99 16.55
C SER A 265 14.13 -8.69 15.69
N ALA A 266 14.94 -9.56 16.27
CA ALA A 266 15.92 -10.34 15.52
C ALA A 266 15.24 -11.11 14.36
N TYR A 267 15.56 -10.76 13.12
CA TYR A 267 15.00 -11.44 11.95
C TYR A 267 15.55 -12.86 11.82
N GLY A 268 14.73 -13.80 11.37
CA GLY A 268 15.02 -15.24 11.40
C GLY A 268 14.86 -15.91 12.77
N VAL A 269 14.61 -15.14 13.84
CA VAL A 269 14.31 -15.67 15.18
C VAL A 269 12.82 -15.49 15.47
N ARG A 270 12.13 -16.63 15.62
CA ARG A 270 10.70 -16.70 15.95
C ARG A 270 10.39 -15.98 17.26
N PHE A 271 9.61 -14.89 17.19
CA PHE A 271 9.25 -14.13 18.39
C PHE A 271 8.24 -14.91 19.23
N GLN A 272 8.53 -15.14 20.51
CA GLN A 272 7.71 -15.99 21.40
C GLN A 272 7.43 -17.40 20.82
N GLN A 273 8.39 -17.96 20.06
CA GLN A 273 8.26 -19.25 19.34
C GLN A 273 7.22 -19.26 18.21
N GLN A 274 6.60 -18.11 17.93
CA GLN A 274 5.63 -17.97 16.85
C GLN A 274 6.32 -17.62 15.52
N GLY A 275 5.66 -17.97 14.41
CA GLY A 275 6.21 -17.86 13.05
C GLY A 275 6.26 -16.43 12.51
N TYR A 276 6.44 -15.46 13.38
CA TYR A 276 6.50 -14.05 13.05
C TYR A 276 7.69 -13.36 13.72
N PHE A 277 8.01 -12.19 13.19
CA PHE A 277 8.91 -11.20 13.77
C PHE A 277 8.14 -9.90 14.07
N LEU A 278 8.75 -9.00 14.83
CA LEU A 278 8.17 -7.70 15.12
C LEU A 278 8.58 -6.64 14.11
N THR A 279 7.65 -5.77 13.77
CA THR A 279 7.89 -4.52 13.03
C THR A 279 7.40 -3.32 13.81
N ASP A 280 8.21 -2.27 13.87
CA ASP A 280 7.79 -0.96 14.40
C ASP A 280 7.16 -0.15 13.26
N ALA A 281 5.86 0.16 13.39
CA ALA A 281 5.11 0.92 12.42
C ALA A 281 3.77 1.42 12.98
N ARG A 282 3.37 2.63 12.56
CA ARG A 282 2.00 3.14 12.79
C ARG A 282 1.01 2.50 11.82
N THR A 283 0.68 1.23 12.05
CA THR A 283 -0.34 0.49 11.29
C THR A 283 -1.72 0.68 11.93
N HIS A 284 -2.79 0.43 11.19
CA HIS A 284 -4.15 0.48 11.71
C HIS A 284 -4.94 -0.76 11.26
N ARG A 285 -6.05 -1.06 11.96
CA ARG A 285 -7.03 -2.08 11.52
C ARG A 285 -7.29 -1.89 10.03
N GLY A 286 -7.37 -2.96 9.24
CA GLY A 286 -7.48 -2.89 7.79
C GLY A 286 -6.15 -3.06 7.05
N SER A 287 -5.02 -2.92 7.75
CA SER A 287 -3.70 -3.28 7.20
C SER A 287 -3.44 -4.79 7.25
N SER A 288 -4.24 -5.55 7.99
CA SER A 288 -4.11 -7.01 8.13
C SER A 288 -4.13 -7.69 6.76
N GLY A 289 -3.15 -8.55 6.52
CA GLY A 289 -2.88 -9.19 5.23
C GLY A 289 -1.96 -8.41 4.29
N ALA A 290 -1.54 -7.18 4.64
CA ALA A 290 -0.62 -6.39 3.82
C ALA A 290 0.78 -7.05 3.72
N PRO A 291 1.45 -6.99 2.56
CA PRO A 291 2.83 -7.44 2.43
C PRO A 291 3.78 -6.50 3.20
N VAL A 292 4.78 -7.10 3.84
CA VAL A 292 5.88 -6.40 4.52
C VAL A 292 7.13 -6.57 3.66
N LEU A 293 7.63 -5.46 3.12
CA LEU A 293 8.64 -5.47 2.07
C LEU A 293 9.91 -4.74 2.49
N ARG A 294 11.05 -5.21 1.98
CA ARG A 294 12.35 -4.53 2.02
C ARG A 294 12.80 -4.24 0.60
N ARG A 295 13.32 -3.03 0.34
CA ARG A 295 13.88 -2.68 -0.98
C ARG A 295 15.16 -3.47 -1.22
N ARG A 296 15.35 -4.03 -2.42
CA ARG A 296 16.61 -4.66 -2.83
C ARG A 296 17.55 -3.57 -3.38
N VAL A 297 18.73 -3.43 -2.79
CA VAL A 297 19.71 -2.38 -3.15
C VAL A 297 20.46 -2.71 -4.44
N ASP A 298 20.63 -3.99 -4.77
CA ASP A 298 21.37 -4.47 -5.95
C ASP A 298 20.50 -5.22 -6.98
N ALA A 299 19.17 -5.10 -6.88
CA ALA A 299 18.32 -5.54 -7.96
C ALA A 299 18.60 -4.61 -9.14
N GLY A 300 19.14 -5.14 -10.24
CA GLY A 300 19.22 -4.41 -11.51
C GLY A 300 17.83 -3.98 -12.00
N PRO A 301 17.62 -3.73 -13.30
CA PRO A 301 16.30 -3.40 -13.82
C PRO A 301 15.38 -4.64 -13.79
N VAL A 302 14.90 -5.02 -12.60
CA VAL A 302 13.94 -6.09 -12.35
C VAL A 302 12.59 -5.42 -12.07
N PRO A 303 11.46 -5.90 -12.64
CA PRO A 303 10.16 -5.23 -12.54
C PRO A 303 9.67 -4.97 -11.10
N LEU A 304 10.09 -5.81 -10.15
CA LEU A 304 9.69 -5.71 -8.75
C LEU A 304 10.93 -5.87 -7.83
N PRO A 305 11.73 -4.80 -7.60
CA PRO A 305 13.00 -4.85 -6.86
C PRO A 305 12.78 -4.88 -5.33
N TRP A 306 11.92 -5.79 -4.88
CA TRP A 306 11.47 -5.92 -3.50
C TRP A 306 11.69 -7.34 -2.99
N GLN A 307 12.05 -7.44 -1.72
CA GLN A 307 12.03 -8.70 -0.98
C GLN A 307 10.77 -8.72 -0.11
N LEU A 308 9.96 -9.77 -0.25
CA LEU A 308 8.80 -10.00 0.60
C LEU A 308 9.25 -10.74 1.86
N LEU A 309 9.24 -10.04 3.00
CA LEU A 309 9.72 -10.57 4.27
C LEU A 309 8.62 -11.22 5.10
N GLY A 310 7.39 -10.72 4.98
CA GLY A 310 6.28 -11.24 5.75
C GLY A 310 4.91 -10.69 5.37
N VAL A 311 3.91 -11.15 6.10
CA VAL A 311 2.51 -10.73 6.01
C VAL A 311 2.14 -10.05 7.32
N HIS A 312 1.76 -8.78 7.25
CA HIS A 312 1.32 -8.01 8.41
C HIS A 312 0.01 -8.61 8.96
N SER A 313 -0.05 -8.86 10.26
CA SER A 313 -1.21 -9.45 10.92
C SER A 313 -1.85 -8.45 11.89
N THR A 314 -1.51 -8.50 13.17
CA THR A 314 -2.10 -7.70 14.24
C THR A 314 -1.06 -6.83 14.93
N ARG A 315 -1.53 -5.80 15.63
CA ARG A 315 -0.68 -5.03 16.53
C ARG A 315 -0.33 -5.90 17.72
N MET A 316 0.95 -5.89 18.09
CA MET A 316 1.39 -6.45 19.36
C MET A 316 1.09 -5.43 20.44
N ASP A 317 0.47 -5.89 21.52
CA ASP A 317 0.16 -5.04 22.65
C ASP A 317 0.39 -5.77 23.97
N MET A 318 0.69 -5.04 25.04
CA MET A 318 0.80 -5.63 26.37
C MET A 318 -0.57 -5.67 27.02
N SER A 319 -1.07 -6.87 27.31
CA SER A 319 -2.38 -7.07 27.96
C SER A 319 -2.48 -6.42 29.34
N THR A 320 -1.35 -6.05 29.96
CA THR A 320 -1.26 -5.42 31.27
C THR A 320 -1.09 -3.90 31.22
N ARG A 321 -1.08 -3.28 30.03
CA ARG A 321 -0.89 -1.83 29.93
C ARG A 321 -2.14 -1.06 30.36
N ASP A 322 -1.92 0.13 30.91
CA ASP A 322 -3.01 1.07 31.20
C ASP A 322 -3.44 1.76 29.91
N LEU A 323 -4.68 1.55 29.46
CA LEU A 323 -5.18 2.09 28.20
C LEU A 323 -5.33 3.64 28.21
N VAL A 324 -5.31 4.26 29.40
CA VAL A 324 -5.46 5.71 29.58
C VAL A 324 -4.09 6.38 29.70
N GLN A 325 -3.14 5.73 30.39
CA GLN A 325 -1.82 6.30 30.67
C GLN A 325 -0.74 5.88 29.67
N ASP A 326 -0.84 4.66 29.13
CA ASP A 326 0.18 4.09 28.26
C ASP A 326 -0.24 4.20 26.78
N GLU A 327 0.62 4.80 25.97
CA GLU A 327 0.49 4.72 24.51
C GLU A 327 0.64 3.26 24.03
N SER A 328 0.02 2.94 22.89
CA SER A 328 0.24 1.62 22.27
C SER A 328 1.71 1.46 21.90
N LEU A 329 2.25 0.24 22.01
CA LEU A 329 3.66 -0.03 21.72
C LEU A 329 4.13 0.40 20.32
N GLY A 330 3.22 0.55 19.34
CA GLY A 330 3.56 0.79 17.94
C GLY A 330 4.18 -0.44 17.25
N LEU A 331 4.24 -1.57 17.96
CA LEU A 331 4.77 -2.83 17.47
C LEU A 331 3.69 -3.68 16.81
N ASN A 332 4.09 -4.45 15.82
CA ASN A 332 3.19 -5.28 15.02
C ASN A 332 3.83 -6.63 14.75
N CYS A 333 2.99 -7.65 14.57
CA CYS A 333 3.42 -8.98 14.17
C CYS A 333 3.40 -9.09 12.64
N ALA A 334 4.51 -9.55 12.06
CA ALA A 334 4.64 -9.90 10.65
C ALA A 334 5.03 -11.38 10.52
N TRP A 335 4.11 -12.21 10.02
CA TRP A 335 4.37 -13.63 9.79
C TRP A 335 5.37 -13.81 8.66
N TYR A 336 6.36 -14.68 8.83
CA TYR A 336 7.38 -14.91 7.81
C TYR A 336 6.75 -15.37 6.49
N ALA A 337 7.23 -14.80 5.39
CA ALA A 337 6.65 -15.06 4.06
C ALA A 337 7.01 -16.44 3.48
N ASP A 338 7.91 -17.20 4.11
CA ASP A 338 8.23 -18.57 3.72
C ASP A 338 7.02 -19.52 3.89
N VAL A 339 6.08 -19.22 4.78
CA VAL A 339 4.81 -19.95 4.93
C VAL A 339 4.02 -20.00 3.61
N LEU A 340 4.20 -19.02 2.72
CA LEU A 340 3.56 -19.02 1.40
C LEU A 340 3.97 -20.24 0.59
N MET A 341 5.16 -20.80 0.81
CA MET A 341 5.62 -22.02 0.16
C MET A 341 4.89 -23.27 0.65
N ALA A 342 4.38 -23.28 1.88
CA ALA A 342 3.49 -24.34 2.33
C ALA A 342 2.08 -24.14 1.76
N LEU A 343 1.54 -22.91 1.87
CA LEU A 343 0.16 -22.58 1.47
C LEU A 343 -0.09 -22.73 -0.03
N THR A 344 0.89 -22.39 -0.86
CA THR A 344 0.77 -22.39 -2.34
C THR A 344 1.31 -23.66 -2.98
N GLY A 345 1.72 -24.65 -2.19
CA GLY A 345 2.17 -25.94 -2.69
C GLY A 345 1.10 -26.65 -3.55
N PRO A 346 1.46 -27.77 -4.21
CA PRO A 346 0.46 -28.68 -4.73
C PRO A 346 -0.48 -29.06 -3.58
N GLY A 347 -1.79 -28.89 -3.77
CA GLY A 347 -2.77 -29.39 -2.81
C GLY A 347 -2.66 -30.92 -2.70
N PRO A 348 -3.29 -31.56 -1.70
CA PRO A 348 -3.44 -33.01 -1.73
C PRO A 348 -4.01 -33.40 -3.09
N ALA A 349 -3.29 -34.26 -3.83
CA ALA A 349 -3.72 -34.71 -5.14
C ALA A 349 -5.15 -35.25 -5.02
N ALA A 350 -6.05 -34.80 -5.90
CA ALA A 350 -7.37 -35.41 -6.03
C ALA A 350 -7.15 -36.91 -6.22
N ALA A 351 -7.69 -37.72 -5.30
CA ALA A 351 -7.58 -39.16 -5.40
C ALA A 351 -8.08 -39.60 -6.79
N PRO A 352 -7.37 -40.52 -7.47
CA PRO A 352 -7.83 -41.01 -8.75
C PRO A 352 -9.23 -41.62 -8.60
N PRO A 353 -10.10 -41.50 -9.62
CA PRO A 353 -11.43 -42.08 -9.56
C PRO A 353 -11.29 -43.57 -9.26
N VAL A 354 -11.90 -44.01 -8.17
CA VAL A 354 -12.04 -45.43 -7.85
C VAL A 354 -12.80 -46.04 -9.02
N ALA A 355 -12.12 -46.88 -9.79
CA ALA A 355 -12.75 -47.68 -10.82
C ALA A 355 -13.84 -48.52 -10.14
N ALA A 356 -15.08 -48.34 -10.57
CA ALA A 356 -16.18 -49.20 -10.17
C ALA A 356 -15.99 -50.54 -10.90
N ASP A 357 -15.63 -51.58 -10.15
CA ASP A 357 -15.89 -52.97 -10.52
C ASP A 357 -17.25 -53.41 -9.95
#